data_AF-A0A1D6H874-F1
#
_entry.id   AF-A0A1D6H874-F1
#
_cell.length_a   1.000
_cell.length_b   1.000
_cell.length_c   1.000
_cell.angle_alpha   90.00
_cell.angle_beta   90.00
_cell.angle_gamma   90.00
#
_symmetry.space_group_name_H-M   'P 1'
#
loop_
_entity.id
_entity.type
_entity.pdbx_description
1 polymer ?
#
loop_
_entity_poly.entity_id
_entity_poly.type
_entity_poly.pdbx_seq_one_letter_code
_entity_poly.pdbx_strand_id
1 'polypeptide(L)' 'MHTLIRDRDITTPDFVFYSDRLIRLVVEHGLGHLPFTEKQVITPTGSVYMGVDFCKKLYGVSIVR' A
#
# COMPACT_ATOMS: atom_id res chain seq x y z
N MET A 1 11.35 -5.55 10.99
CA MET A 1 9.93 -5.45 11.37
C MET A 1 9.42 -6.76 11.96
N HIS A 2 9.59 -7.91 11.28
CA HIS A 2 9.11 -9.20 11.79
C HIS A 2 9.66 -9.61 13.17
N THR A 3 10.93 -9.32 13.48
CA THR A 3 11.49 -9.62 14.80
C THR A 3 10.80 -8.82 15.91
N LEU A 4 10.50 -7.54 15.69
CA LEU A 4 9.90 -6.65 16.69
C LEU A 4 8.44 -7.01 16.97
N ILE A 5 7.61 -7.24 15.94
CA ILE A 5 6.20 -7.62 16.14
C ILE A 5 6.03 -9.02 16.75
N ARG A 6 7.09 -9.84 16.74
CA ARG A 6 7.10 -11.20 17.33
C ARG A 6 7.80 -11.25 18.68
N ASP A 7 8.41 -10.14 19.10
CA ASP A 7 9.02 -10.04 20.42
C ASP A 7 7.93 -10.07 21.49
N ARG A 8 8.11 -10.90 22.52
CA ARG A 8 7.13 -11.02 23.61
C ARG A 8 7.16 -9.80 24.54
N ASP A 9 8.30 -9.13 24.60
CA ASP A 9 8.58 -8.06 25.57
C ASP A 9 8.33 -6.66 24.97
N ILE A 10 7.83 -6.58 23.73
CA ILE A 10 7.50 -5.33 23.06
C ILE A 10 6.36 -4.59 23.78
N THR A 11 6.43 -3.27 23.80
CA THR A 11 5.35 -2.43 24.32
C THR A 11 4.16 -2.40 23.35
N THR A 12 2.94 -2.24 23.87
CA THR A 12 1.73 -2.14 23.03
C THR A 12 1.83 -1.00 21.99
N PRO A 13 2.30 0.22 22.32
CA PRO A 13 2.45 1.28 21.33
C PRO A 13 3.42 0.91 20.19
N ASP A 14 4.55 0.30 20.51
CA ASP A 14 5.53 -0.13 19.50
C ASP A 14 4.98 -1.25 18.64
N PHE A 15 4.26 -2.21 19.25
CA PHE A 15 3.61 -3.30 18.51
C PHE A 15 2.62 -2.77 17.46
N VAL A 16 1.77 -1.81 17.84
CA VAL A 16 0.82 -1.16 16.91
C VAL A 16 1.58 -0.43 15.79
N PHE A 17 2.58 0.38 16.15
CA PHE A 17 3.37 1.15 15.19
C PHE A 17 4.05 0.27 14.13
N TYR A 18 4.70 -0.82 14.54
CA TYR A 18 5.37 -1.72 13.61
C TYR A 18 4.40 -2.60 12.82
N SER A 19 3.24 -2.95 13.41
CA SER A 19 2.19 -3.70 12.70
C SER A 19 1.57 -2.85 11.59
N ASP A 20 1.22 -1.60 11.86
CA ASP A 20 0.67 -0.67 10.86
C ASP A 20 1.66 -0.43 9.71
N ARG A 21 2.95 -0.31 10.04
CA ARG A 21 4.01 -0.17 9.04
C ARG A 21 4.11 -1.40 8.14
N LEU A 22 3.99 -2.60 8.71
CA LEU A 22 4.00 -3.84 7.93
C LEU A 22 2.75 -3.94 7.05
N ILE A 23 1.57 -3.66 7.60
CA ILE A 23 0.30 -3.70 6.86
C ILE A 23 0.35 -2.76 5.66
N ARG A 24 0.87 -1.54 5.82
CA ARG A 24 1.02 -0.58 4.71
C ARG A 24 1.83 -1.15 3.55
N LEU A 25 2.97 -1.79 3.84
CA LEU A 25 3.82 -2.39 2.81
C LEU A 25 3.13 -3.57 2.11
N VAL A 26 2.44 -4.42 2.87
CA VAL A 26 1.70 -5.56 2.32
C VAL A 26 0.55 -5.09 1.42
N VAL A 27 -0.20 -4.08 1.85
CA VAL A 27 -1.29 -3.50 1.06
C VAL A 27 -0.74 -2.87 -0.20
N GLU A 28 0.30 -2.03 -0.11
CA GLU A 28 0.92 -1.38 -1.28
C GLU A 28 1.41 -2.39 -2.32
N HIS A 29 2.09 -3.46 -1.87
CA HIS A 29 2.50 -4.54 -2.75
C HIS A 29 1.31 -5.27 -3.37
N GLY A 30 0.26 -5.53 -2.59
CA GLY A 30 -0.99 -6.12 -3.06
C GLY A 30 -1.69 -5.27 -4.13
N LEU A 31 -1.70 -3.94 -3.98
CA LEU A 31 -2.27 -3.03 -4.96
C LEU A 31 -1.50 -3.05 -6.30
N GLY A 32 -0.21 -3.40 -6.27
CA GLY A 32 0.62 -3.59 -7.47
C GLY A 32 0.18 -4.75 -8.37
N HIS A 33 -0.66 -5.66 -7.88
CA HIS A 33 -1.20 -6.78 -8.67
C HIS A 33 -2.53 -6.46 -9.37
N LEU A 34 -3.12 -5.30 -9.10
CA LEU A 34 -4.39 -4.92 -9.71
C LEU A 34 -4.19 -4.48 -11.17
N PRO A 35 -5.24 -4.55 -12.01
CA PRO A 35 -5.14 -4.10 -13.38
C PRO A 35 -4.92 -2.58 -13.45
N PHE A 36 -3.99 -2.16 -14.30
CA PHE A 36 -3.71 -0.75 -14.61
C PHE A 36 -4.02 -0.46 -16.08
N THR A 37 -4.38 0.78 -16.38
CA THR A 37 -4.58 1.24 -17.77
C THR A 37 -3.58 2.33 -18.10
N GLU A 38 -2.92 2.26 -19.26
CA GLU A 38 -2.01 3.32 -19.69
C GLU A 38 -2.72 4.67 -19.79
N LYS A 39 -2.04 5.73 -19.34
CA LYS A 39 -2.56 7.09 -19.36
C LYS A 39 -1.45 8.09 -19.65
N GLN A 40 -1.70 8.92 -20.65
CA GLN A 40 -0.81 10.01 -21.00
C GLN A 40 -1.25 11.28 -20.28
N VAL A 41 -0.29 12.00 -19.69
CA VAL A 41 -0.52 13.30 -19.07
C VAL A 41 0.49 14.30 -19.61
N ILE A 42 0.06 15.55 -19.75
CA ILE A 42 0.94 16.67 -20.09
C ILE A 42 1.52 17.20 -18.77
N THR A 43 2.83 17.18 -18.64
CA THR A 43 3.53 17.74 -17.49
C THR A 43 3.42 19.27 -17.48
N PRO A 44 3.66 19.94 -16.34
CA PRO A 44 3.70 21.42 -16.29
C PRO A 44 4.75 22.04 -17.23
N THR A 45 5.74 21.27 -17.66
CA THR A 45 6.77 21.67 -18.64
C THR A 45 6.31 21.53 -20.10
N GLY A 46 5.08 21.06 -20.34
CA GLY A 46 4.52 20.83 -21.67
C GLY A 46 4.93 19.50 -22.33
N SER A 47 5.60 18.60 -21.60
CA SER A 47 6.06 17.31 -22.11
C SER A 47 5.01 16.21 -21.87
N VAL A 48 4.94 15.22 -22.75
CA VAL A 48 4.04 14.06 -22.56
C VAL A 48 4.74 13.03 -21.66
N TYR A 49 4.07 12.61 -20.59
CA TYR A 49 4.50 11.51 -19.73
C TYR A 49 3.53 10.33 -19.86
N MET A 50 4.06 9.16 -20.18
CA MET A 50 3.30 7.91 -20.20
C MET A 50 3.31 7.29 -18.80
N GLY A 51 2.19 7.43 -18.11
CA GLY A 51 1.94 6.80 -16.81
C GLY A 51 0.87 5.73 -16.89
N VAL A 52 0.35 5.37 -15.72
CA VAL A 52 -0.76 4.43 -15.58
C VAL A 52 -1.86 5.06 -14.72
N ASP A 53 -3.10 4.71 -15.03
CA ASP A 53 -4.28 4.99 -14.20
C ASP A 53 -4.67 3.72 -13.44
N PHE A 54 -5.15 3.90 -12.22
CA PHE A 54 -5.49 2.81 -11.32
C PHE A 54 -6.88 2.25 -11.60
N CYS A 55 -7.11 0.98 -11.27
CA CYS A 55 -8.43 0.36 -11.40
C CYS A 55 -9.48 1.12 -10.56
N LYS A 56 -10.63 1.41 -11.16
CA LYS A 56 -11.79 1.99 -10.47
C LYS A 56 -12.63 0.86 -9.85
N LYS A 57 -13.21 1.10 -8.67
CA LYS A 57 -14.07 0.17 -7.88
C LYS A 57 -13.32 -0.91 -7.08
N LEU A 58 -12.42 -0.49 -6.19
CA LEU A 58 -11.83 -1.39 -5.19
C LEU A 58 -12.71 -1.45 -3.93
N TYR A 59 -12.82 -2.62 -3.33
CA TYR A 59 -13.50 -2.82 -2.04
C TYR A 59 -12.59 -3.58 -1.09
N GLY A 60 -12.42 -3.05 0.13
CA GLY A 60 -11.76 -3.76 1.21
C GLY A 60 -12.77 -4.61 1.98
N VAL A 61 -12.51 -5.90 2.12
CA VAL A 61 -13.28 -6.79 2.98
C VAL A 61 -12.38 -7.21 4.14
N SER A 62 -12.72 -6.77 5.35
CA SER A 62 -12.07 -7.26 6.57
C SER A 62 -12.81 -8.49 7.07
N ILE A 63 -12.05 -9.51 7.45
CA ILE A 63 -12.59 -10.65 8.19
C ILE A 63 -12.61 -10.22 9.65
N VAL A 64 -13.82 -10.13 10.21
CA VAL A 64 -14.00 -9.79 11.62
C VAL A 64 -13.38 -10.90 12.46
N ARG A 65 -12.64 -10.44 13.46
CA ARG A 65 -11.94 -11.24 14.45
C ARG A 65 -12.90 -12.05 15.32
#